data_AF-A0AAX2J4C0-F1
#
_entry.id   AF-A0AAX2J4C0-F1
#
_cell.length_a   1.000
_cell.length_b   1.000
_cell.length_c   1.000
_cell.angle_alpha   90.00
_cell.angle_beta   90.00
_cell.angle_gamma   90.00
#
_symmetry.space_group_name_H-M   'P 1'
#
loop_
_entity.id
_entity.type
_entity.pdbx_description
1 polymer ?
#
loop_
_entity_poly.entity_id
_entity_poly.type
_entity_poly.pdbx_seq_one_letter_code
_entity_poly.pdbx_strand_id
1 'polypeptide(L)'
;MKINSMTRPTVSHKEVQAAYFDGQERTIYTTDEETHFPDGCLITSRTDLDGIITHANNAFVILSGWEREELLGQPHCILRHPDIPAAAFTDLWQTVKRGEKWHGYVKNLRKDGGFYWVYATVIPNIRNGEIVGYTSVRRKPSRQKVEEAEKLYATLRAAELANAQ
;
A
#
# COMPACT_ATOMS: atom_id res chain seq x y z
N MET A 1 -0.87 -17.30 4.91
CA MET A 1 -0.61 -16.79 6.27
C MET A 1 -1.65 -15.72 6.58
N LYS A 2 -2.43 -15.84 7.65
CA LYS A 2 -3.56 -14.93 7.91
C LYS A 2 -3.09 -13.48 8.05
N ILE A 3 -3.65 -12.59 7.24
CA ILE A 3 -3.39 -11.14 7.34
C ILE A 3 -4.04 -10.59 8.61
N ASN A 4 -3.31 -9.76 9.36
CA ASN A 4 -3.81 -9.11 10.57
C ASN A 4 -5.08 -8.27 10.31
N SER A 5 -6.01 -8.32 11.28
CA SER A 5 -7.30 -7.63 11.21
C SER A 5 -7.20 -6.15 11.59
N MET A 6 -8.05 -5.34 10.98
CA MET A 6 -8.15 -3.90 11.26
C MET A 6 -8.92 -3.63 12.55
N THR A 7 -8.72 -2.44 13.10
CA THR A 7 -9.60 -1.91 14.14
C THR A 7 -10.85 -1.35 13.48
N ARG A 8 -12.03 -1.78 13.94
CA ARG A 8 -13.30 -1.25 13.43
C ARG A 8 -13.43 0.24 13.80
N PRO A 9 -13.68 1.14 12.83
CA PRO A 9 -13.85 2.56 13.12
C PRO A 9 -15.12 2.82 13.95
N THR A 10 -15.06 3.79 14.86
CA THR A 10 -16.23 4.26 15.62
C THR A 10 -17.03 5.34 14.86
N VAL A 11 -16.45 5.87 13.78
CA VAL A 11 -17.05 6.86 12.88
C VAL A 11 -17.75 6.19 11.69
N SER A 12 -18.41 6.98 10.84
CA SER A 12 -18.98 6.48 9.58
C SER A 12 -17.90 5.79 8.73
N HIS A 13 -18.16 4.55 8.32
CA HIS A 13 -17.21 3.74 7.56
C HIS A 13 -17.93 2.83 6.58
N LYS A 14 -17.20 2.39 5.56
CA LYS A 14 -17.60 1.31 4.65
C LYS A 14 -16.92 0.02 5.09
N GLU A 15 -17.65 -1.07 5.02
CA GLU A 15 -17.10 -2.42 5.17
C GLU A 15 -16.94 -3.04 3.79
N VAL A 16 -15.75 -3.54 3.48
CA VAL A 16 -15.42 -4.15 2.19
C VAL A 16 -14.78 -5.50 2.43
N GLN A 17 -15.21 -6.54 1.71
CA GLN A 17 -14.49 -7.81 1.67
C GLN A 17 -13.38 -7.69 0.62
N ALA A 18 -12.13 -7.68 1.08
CA ALA A 18 -10.97 -7.61 0.21
C ALA A 18 -10.43 -9.02 -0.04
N ALA A 19 -10.41 -9.43 -1.31
CA ALA A 19 -9.76 -10.65 -1.76
C ALA A 19 -8.31 -10.37 -2.17
N TYR A 20 -7.41 -11.25 -1.77
CA TYR A 20 -5.98 -11.20 -2.08
C TYR A 20 -5.60 -12.29 -3.09
N PHE A 21 -4.43 -12.13 -3.72
CA PHE A 21 -3.98 -12.99 -4.82
C PHE A 21 -3.79 -14.46 -4.43
N ASP A 22 -3.57 -14.72 -3.15
CA ASP A 22 -3.40 -16.05 -2.57
C ASP A 22 -4.73 -16.69 -2.13
N GLY A 23 -5.86 -16.09 -2.51
CA GLY A 23 -7.20 -16.55 -2.16
C GLY A 23 -7.64 -16.21 -0.74
N GLN A 24 -6.82 -15.49 0.03
CA GLN A 24 -7.24 -15.01 1.33
C GLN A 24 -8.25 -13.87 1.19
N GLU A 25 -9.18 -13.80 2.14
CA GLU A 25 -10.13 -12.71 2.26
C GLU A 25 -9.94 -12.01 3.60
N ARG A 26 -10.10 -10.69 3.61
CA ARG A 26 -10.10 -9.87 4.83
C ARG A 26 -11.22 -8.86 4.76
N THR A 27 -11.99 -8.78 5.83
CA THR A 27 -12.87 -7.63 6.06
C THR A 27 -12.02 -6.40 6.36
N ILE A 28 -12.15 -5.37 5.51
CA ILE A 28 -11.51 -4.08 5.70
C ILE A 28 -12.55 -3.01 5.95
N TYR A 29 -12.13 -1.98 6.68
CA TYR A 29 -12.94 -0.81 6.94
C TYR A 29 -12.28 0.39 6.28
N THR A 30 -13.05 1.23 5.60
CA THR A 30 -12.55 2.49 5.04
C THR A 30 -13.39 3.66 5.48
N THR A 31 -12.72 4.73 5.87
CA THR A 31 -13.29 6.04 6.18
C THR A 31 -12.75 7.06 5.18
N ASP A 32 -13.33 8.26 5.16
CA ASP A 32 -12.84 9.36 4.34
C ASP A 32 -11.82 10.25 5.11
N GLU A 33 -11.30 9.77 6.26
CA GLU A 33 -10.33 10.50 7.07
C GLU A 33 -8.90 10.34 6.52
N GLU A 34 -8.36 11.42 5.97
CA GLU A 34 -6.96 11.48 5.55
C GLU A 34 -6.05 11.89 6.71
N THR A 35 -5.05 11.04 7.01
CA THR A 35 -3.86 11.45 7.76
C THR A 35 -2.83 12.06 6.82
N HIS A 36 -2.57 13.36 6.98
CA HIS A 36 -1.59 14.07 6.18
C HIS A 36 -0.17 13.58 6.48
N PHE A 37 0.62 13.37 5.42
CA PHE A 37 2.03 13.00 5.55
C PHE A 37 2.84 14.18 6.15
N PRO A 38 3.50 14.02 7.32
CA PRO A 38 4.23 15.09 7.99
C PRO A 38 5.45 15.57 7.20
N ASP A 39 5.76 16.87 7.30
CA ASP A 39 6.98 17.43 6.71
C ASP A 39 8.24 16.87 7.36
N GLY A 40 9.30 16.72 6.57
CA GLY A 40 10.58 16.15 7.02
C GLY A 40 10.55 14.65 7.34
N CYS A 41 9.40 13.98 7.16
CA CYS A 41 9.25 12.56 7.43
C CYS A 41 9.60 11.71 6.19
N LEU A 42 10.06 10.48 6.42
CA LEU A 42 10.34 9.49 5.38
C LEU A 42 9.90 8.11 5.86
N ILE A 43 9.03 7.46 5.11
CA ILE A 43 8.68 6.05 5.35
C ILE A 43 9.71 5.18 4.65
N THR A 44 10.27 4.20 5.37
CA THR A 44 11.12 3.16 4.79
C THR A 44 10.65 1.79 5.24
N SER A 45 10.51 0.87 4.28
CA SER A 45 10.20 -0.53 4.56
C SER A 45 11.00 -1.46 3.65
N ARG A 46 11.27 -2.67 4.11
CA ARG A 46 11.86 -3.74 3.30
C ARG A 46 10.93 -4.93 3.29
N THR A 47 10.91 -5.65 2.17
CA THR A 47 10.26 -6.94 2.04
C THR A 47 11.23 -8.00 1.53
N ASP A 48 10.88 -9.27 1.72
CA ASP A 48 11.44 -10.37 0.93
C ASP A 48 10.85 -10.40 -0.50
N LEU A 49 11.10 -11.49 -1.23
CA LEU A 49 10.64 -11.70 -2.61
C LEU A 49 9.13 -11.90 -2.72
N ASP A 50 8.48 -12.39 -1.68
CA ASP A 50 7.04 -12.63 -1.61
C ASP A 50 6.28 -11.38 -1.13
N GLY A 51 6.99 -10.28 -0.87
CA GLY A 51 6.41 -9.03 -0.41
C GLY A 51 6.09 -9.03 1.08
N ILE A 52 6.65 -9.96 1.86
CA ILE A 52 6.52 -10.01 3.31
C ILE A 52 7.43 -8.97 3.95
N ILE A 53 6.88 -8.13 4.81
CA ILE A 53 7.59 -7.04 5.46
C ILE A 53 8.63 -7.61 6.43
N THR A 54 9.90 -7.32 6.15
CA THR A 54 11.05 -7.69 7.00
C THR A 54 11.59 -6.52 7.81
N HIS A 55 11.21 -5.29 7.45
CA HIS A 55 11.61 -4.08 8.15
C HIS A 55 10.56 -2.97 7.99
N ALA A 56 10.30 -2.23 9.08
CA ALA A 56 9.47 -1.04 9.11
C ALA A 56 10.08 0.00 10.06
N ASN A 57 10.29 1.23 9.57
CA ASN A 57 10.74 2.33 10.42
C ASN A 57 9.60 2.96 11.24
N ASN A 58 9.93 3.82 12.20
CA ASN A 58 8.94 4.44 13.10
C ASN A 58 7.89 5.26 12.36
N ALA A 59 8.29 5.98 11.29
CA ALA A 59 7.37 6.73 10.46
C ALA A 59 6.29 5.82 9.83
N PHE A 60 6.68 4.62 9.39
CA PHE A 60 5.75 3.66 8.82
C PHE A 60 4.73 3.18 9.86
N VAL A 61 5.20 2.82 11.05
CA VAL A 61 4.36 2.39 12.19
C VAL A 61 3.32 3.48 12.50
N ILE A 62 3.78 4.71 12.77
CA ILE A 62 2.93 5.85 13.14
C ILE A 62 1.90 6.18 12.05
N LEU A 63 2.34 6.31 10.79
CA LEU A 63 1.45 6.71 9.70
C LEU A 63 0.47 5.62 9.28
N SER A 64 0.83 4.35 9.48
CA SER A 64 -0.06 3.25 9.17
C SER A 64 -1.07 2.95 10.29
N GLY A 65 -0.81 3.41 11.51
CA GLY A 65 -1.63 3.10 12.68
C GLY A 65 -1.53 1.64 13.15
N TRP A 66 -0.62 0.86 12.56
CA TRP A 66 -0.30 -0.49 12.99
C TRP A 66 0.87 -0.49 13.95
N GLU A 67 0.86 -1.41 14.90
CA GLU A 67 2.04 -1.69 15.71
C GLU A 67 3.11 -2.38 14.87
N ARG A 68 4.38 -2.24 15.25
CA ARG A 68 5.49 -2.81 14.47
C ARG A 68 5.40 -4.33 14.38
N GLU A 69 5.05 -4.96 15.48
CA GLU A 69 4.88 -6.41 15.62
C GLU A 69 3.72 -6.92 14.76
N GLU A 70 2.74 -6.04 14.46
CA GLU A 70 1.65 -6.34 13.56
C GLU A 70 2.01 -6.12 12.08
N LEU A 71 3.08 -5.37 11.79
CA LEU A 71 3.58 -5.16 10.42
C LEU A 71 4.62 -6.19 10.02
N LEU A 72 5.55 -6.53 10.92
CA LEU A 72 6.63 -7.46 10.63
C LEU A 72 6.07 -8.86 10.37
N GLY A 73 6.58 -9.49 9.31
CA GLY A 73 6.10 -10.79 8.85
C GLY A 73 4.77 -10.75 8.09
N GLN A 74 4.10 -9.61 7.96
CA GLN A 74 2.87 -9.48 7.17
C GLN A 74 3.17 -9.14 5.71
N PRO A 75 2.33 -9.56 4.75
CA PRO A 75 2.44 -9.10 3.38
C PRO A 75 2.14 -7.59 3.30
N HIS A 76 2.87 -6.88 2.45
CA HIS A 76 2.72 -5.43 2.29
C HIS A 76 1.30 -4.98 1.91
N CYS A 77 0.52 -5.88 1.28
CA CYS A 77 -0.89 -5.66 0.94
C CYS A 77 -1.81 -5.46 2.15
N ILE A 78 -1.33 -5.63 3.40
CA ILE A 78 -2.05 -5.25 4.62
C ILE A 78 -2.54 -3.79 4.61
N LEU A 79 -1.87 -2.92 3.85
CA LEU A 79 -2.14 -1.48 3.68
C LEU A 79 -2.86 -1.15 2.39
N ARG A 80 -3.29 -2.16 1.61
CA ARG A 80 -3.91 -1.93 0.33
C ARG A 80 -5.26 -1.23 0.52
N HIS A 81 -5.36 -0.01 0.01
CA HIS A 81 -6.64 0.68 -0.06
C HIS A 81 -7.44 0.16 -1.28
N PRO A 82 -8.75 -0.10 -1.17
CA PRO A 82 -9.58 -0.57 -2.28
C PRO A 82 -9.71 0.46 -3.41
N ASP A 83 -9.29 1.70 -3.15
CA ASP A 83 -9.26 2.76 -4.17
C ASP A 83 -8.06 2.66 -5.12
N ILE A 84 -7.07 1.82 -4.82
CA ILE A 84 -5.94 1.66 -5.74
C ILE A 84 -6.25 0.53 -6.73
N PRO A 85 -6.34 0.84 -8.04
CA PRO A 85 -6.69 -0.14 -9.07
C PRO A 85 -5.67 -1.27 -9.12
N ALA A 86 -6.11 -2.46 -9.56
CA ALA A 86 -5.22 -3.61 -9.70
C ALA A 86 -4.09 -3.31 -10.69
N ALA A 87 -4.36 -2.55 -11.76
CA ALA A 87 -3.37 -2.12 -12.75
C ALA A 87 -2.13 -1.45 -12.13
N ALA A 88 -2.29 -0.62 -11.10
CA ALA A 88 -1.17 0.06 -10.44
C ALA A 88 -0.23 -0.92 -9.73
N PHE A 89 -0.78 -1.98 -9.12
CA PHE A 89 0.02 -3.03 -8.49
C PHE A 89 0.64 -3.97 -9.52
N THR A 90 -0.06 -4.26 -10.60
CA THR A 90 0.50 -5.03 -11.72
C THR A 90 1.74 -4.35 -12.29
N ASP A 91 1.66 -3.03 -12.55
CA ASP A 91 2.78 -2.23 -13.03
C ASP A 91 3.96 -2.23 -12.05
N LEU A 92 3.68 -2.06 -10.74
CA LEU A 92 4.70 -2.17 -9.69
C LEU A 92 5.44 -3.50 -9.76
N TRP A 93 4.72 -4.61 -9.72
CA TRP A 93 5.33 -5.94 -9.67
C TRP A 93 6.07 -6.29 -10.95
N GLN A 94 5.52 -5.94 -12.12
CA GLN A 94 6.21 -6.14 -13.39
C GLN A 94 7.53 -5.36 -13.43
N THR A 95 7.53 -4.12 -12.96
CA THR A 95 8.73 -3.26 -12.97
C THR A 95 9.81 -3.79 -12.04
N VAL A 96 9.49 -4.04 -10.76
CA VAL A 96 10.51 -4.44 -9.79
C VAL A 96 11.06 -5.84 -10.04
N LYS A 97 10.26 -6.75 -10.62
CA LYS A 97 10.71 -8.09 -11.02
C LYS A 97 11.68 -8.07 -12.21
N ARG A 98 11.65 -7.02 -13.04
CA ARG A 98 12.68 -6.78 -14.08
C ARG A 98 13.99 -6.20 -13.54
N GLY A 99 14.08 -5.95 -12.24
CA GLY A 99 15.24 -5.27 -11.65
C GLY A 99 15.18 -3.74 -11.79
N GLU A 100 14.06 -3.18 -12.23
CA GLU A 100 13.87 -1.75 -12.43
C GLU A 100 13.27 -1.07 -11.18
N LYS A 101 13.47 0.24 -11.07
CA LYS A 101 12.86 1.05 -10.01
C LYS A 101 11.44 1.43 -10.40
N TRP A 102 10.51 1.28 -9.47
CA TRP A 102 9.13 1.71 -9.65
C TRP A 102 8.85 2.99 -8.86
N HIS A 103 7.99 3.85 -9.40
CA HIS A 103 7.51 5.05 -8.73
C HIS A 103 6.00 5.22 -8.91
N GLY A 104 5.30 5.69 -7.88
CA GLY A 104 3.88 5.97 -8.01
C GLY A 104 3.27 6.65 -6.80
N TYR A 105 2.09 7.24 -7.01
CA TYR A 105 1.26 7.79 -5.94
C TYR A 105 0.37 6.69 -5.39
N VAL A 106 0.37 6.49 -4.08
CA VAL A 106 -0.37 5.37 -3.47
C VAL A 106 -1.16 5.87 -2.27
N LYS A 107 -2.46 5.58 -2.26
CA LYS A 107 -3.35 5.70 -1.10
C LYS A 107 -3.18 4.43 -0.27
N ASN A 108 -2.65 4.57 0.94
CA ASN A 108 -2.47 3.47 1.86
C ASN A 108 -3.58 3.50 2.91
N LEU A 109 -4.09 2.31 3.24
CA LEU A 109 -5.08 2.09 4.28
C LEU A 109 -4.40 2.01 5.65
N ARG A 110 -4.94 2.73 6.63
CA ARG A 110 -4.52 2.68 8.03
C ARG A 110 -5.28 1.59 8.79
N LYS A 111 -4.75 1.15 9.94
CA LYS A 111 -5.41 0.16 10.81
C LYS A 111 -6.80 0.59 11.28
N ASP A 112 -6.98 1.88 11.52
CA ASP A 112 -8.21 2.53 12.00
C ASP A 112 -9.22 2.82 10.87
N GLY A 113 -8.94 2.39 9.63
CA GLY A 113 -9.78 2.62 8.46
C GLY A 113 -9.58 3.98 7.80
N GLY A 114 -8.79 4.89 8.37
CA GLY A 114 -8.33 6.09 7.68
C GLY A 114 -7.38 5.77 6.53
N PHE A 115 -6.91 6.80 5.85
CA PHE A 115 -5.92 6.62 4.79
C PHE A 115 -4.83 7.69 4.82
N TYR A 116 -3.75 7.46 4.08
CA TYR A 116 -2.73 8.46 3.81
C TYR A 116 -2.16 8.28 2.41
N TRP A 117 -1.85 9.39 1.76
CA TRP A 117 -1.18 9.39 0.46
C TRP A 117 0.33 9.44 0.61
N VAL A 118 1.02 8.76 -0.30
CA VAL A 118 2.48 8.82 -0.43
C VAL A 118 2.89 8.90 -1.89
N TYR A 119 4.06 9.48 -2.13
CA TYR A 119 4.82 9.19 -3.34
C TYR A 119 5.86 8.12 -3.01
N ALA A 120 5.65 6.92 -3.55
CA ALA A 120 6.46 5.74 -3.28
C ALA A 120 7.53 5.55 -4.36
N THR A 121 8.69 5.08 -3.93
CA THR A 121 9.77 4.56 -4.77
C THR A 121 10.08 3.16 -4.28
N VAL A 122 9.99 2.16 -5.15
CA VAL A 122 10.30 0.77 -4.82
C VAL A 122 11.49 0.32 -5.65
N ILE A 123 12.48 -0.26 -4.97
CA ILE A 123 13.78 -0.61 -5.54
C ILE A 123 14.04 -2.09 -5.24
N PRO A 124 14.41 -2.91 -6.24
CA PRO A 124 14.86 -4.26 -6.01
C PRO A 124 16.22 -4.27 -5.31
N ASN A 125 16.36 -5.07 -4.27
CA ASN A 125 17.62 -5.30 -3.58
C ASN A 125 18.35 -6.43 -4.30
N ILE A 126 19.55 -6.17 -4.82
CA ILE A 126 20.32 -7.16 -5.59
C ILE A 126 21.51 -7.63 -4.76
N ARG A 127 21.72 -8.96 -4.69
CA ARG A 127 22.93 -9.59 -4.14
C ARG A 127 23.39 -10.68 -5.10
N ASN A 128 24.68 -10.70 -5.42
CA ASN A 128 25.27 -11.67 -6.35
C ASN A 128 24.56 -11.77 -7.72
N GLY A 129 24.01 -10.65 -8.21
CA GLY A 129 23.27 -10.61 -9.48
C GLY A 129 21.81 -11.05 -9.38
N GLU A 130 21.34 -11.50 -8.21
CA GLU A 130 19.97 -11.94 -7.98
C GLU A 130 19.19 -10.95 -7.12
N ILE A 131 17.90 -10.79 -7.40
CA ILE A 131 17.00 -10.01 -6.55
C ILE A 131 16.74 -10.84 -5.29
N VAL A 132 16.90 -10.22 -4.11
CA VAL A 132 16.71 -10.86 -2.79
C VAL A 132 15.57 -10.24 -1.98
N GLY A 133 14.85 -9.29 -2.55
CA GLY A 133 13.72 -8.58 -1.92
C GLY A 133 13.61 -7.16 -2.42
N TYR A 134 12.79 -6.35 -1.76
CA TYR A 134 12.48 -4.99 -2.23
C TYR A 134 12.59 -3.99 -1.08
N THR A 135 13.07 -2.78 -1.39
CA THR A 135 13.06 -1.64 -0.47
C THR A 135 12.11 -0.59 -1.01
N SER A 136 11.20 -0.12 -0.16
CA SER A 136 10.29 0.98 -0.46
C SER A 136 10.67 2.21 0.37
N VAL A 137 10.82 3.35 -0.31
CA VAL A 137 11.00 4.68 0.28
C VAL A 137 9.80 5.52 -0.11
N ARG A 138 9.15 6.16 0.84
CA ARG A 138 7.95 6.96 0.60
C ARG A 138 8.05 8.32 1.25
N ARG A 139 7.70 9.35 0.50
CA ARG A 139 7.77 10.74 0.91
C ARG A 139 6.41 11.41 0.79
N LYS A 140 6.33 12.61 1.38
CA LYS A 140 5.18 13.50 1.23
C LYS A 140 4.85 13.69 -0.26
N PRO A 141 3.61 13.38 -0.69
CA PRO A 141 3.20 13.57 -2.06
C PRO A 141 2.85 15.05 -2.33
N SER A 142 2.94 15.47 -3.59
CA SER A 142 2.35 16.74 -4.01
C SER A 142 0.82 16.65 -3.99
N ARG A 143 0.15 17.66 -3.41
CA ARG A 143 -1.32 17.71 -3.34
C ARG A 143 -1.97 17.71 -4.73
N GLN A 144 -1.46 18.54 -5.64
CA GLN A 144 -1.91 18.57 -7.02
C GLN A 144 -1.78 17.19 -7.69
N LYS A 145 -0.66 16.48 -7.46
CA LYS A 145 -0.45 15.16 -8.07
C LYS A 145 -1.30 14.05 -7.44
N VAL A 146 -1.66 14.19 -6.17
CA VAL A 146 -2.64 13.30 -5.52
C VAL A 146 -4.00 13.47 -6.17
N GLU A 147 -4.46 14.69 -6.39
CA GLU A 147 -5.75 14.97 -7.05
C GLU A 147 -5.79 14.42 -8.49
N GLU A 148 -4.69 14.56 -9.24
CA GLU A 148 -4.55 13.97 -10.57
C GLU A 148 -4.59 12.43 -10.51
N ALA A 149 -3.85 11.82 -9.57
CA ALA A 149 -3.81 10.38 -9.40
C ALA A 149 -5.16 9.79 -8.96
N GLU A 150 -5.88 10.48 -8.07
CA GLU A 150 -7.19 10.06 -7.60
C GLU A 150 -8.21 10.01 -8.75
N LYS A 151 -8.23 11.03 -9.61
CA LYS A 151 -9.07 11.05 -10.81
C LYS A 151 -8.72 9.90 -11.76
N LEU A 152 -7.44 9.71 -12.05
CA LEU A 152 -6.97 8.62 -12.91
C LEU A 152 -7.37 7.25 -12.34
N TYR A 153 -7.16 7.04 -11.04
CA TYR A 153 -7.47 5.77 -10.39
C TYR A 153 -8.97 5.51 -10.35
N ALA A 154 -9.82 6.52 -10.17
CA ALA A 154 -11.26 6.37 -10.30
C ALA A 154 -11.66 5.88 -11.71
N THR A 155 -11.07 6.45 -12.77
CA THR A 155 -11.30 6.00 -14.15
C THR A 155 -10.84 4.56 -14.38
N LEU A 156 -9.63 4.20 -13.92
CA LEU A 156 -9.11 2.84 -14.08
C LEU A 156 -9.96 1.81 -13.33
N ARG A 157 -10.40 2.11 -12.10
CA ARG A 157 -11.29 1.23 -11.35
C ARG A 157 -12.64 1.04 -12.04
N ALA A 158 -13.23 2.11 -12.58
CA ALA A 158 -14.48 2.00 -13.32
C ALA A 158 -14.33 1.08 -14.55
N ALA A 159 -13.20 1.17 -15.26
CA ALA A 159 -12.89 0.28 -16.37
C ALA A 159 -12.65 -1.18 -15.93
N GLU A 160 -11.94 -1.40 -14.81
CA GLU A 160 -11.73 -2.74 -14.24
C GLU A 160 -13.07 -3.42 -13.89
N LEU A 161 -14.01 -2.66 -13.30
CA LEU A 161 -15.34 -3.16 -12.96
C LEU A 161 -16.19 -3.45 -14.20
N ALA A 162 -16.11 -2.61 -15.24
CA ALA A 162 -16.84 -2.83 -16.49
C ALA A 162 -16.34 -4.06 -17.25
N ASN A 163 -15.04 -4.37 -17.18
CA ASN A 163 -14.46 -5.54 -17.84
C ASN A 163 -14.65 -6.86 -17.06
N ALA A 164 -15.08 -6.78 -15.79
CA ALA A 164 -15.37 -7.93 -14.95
C ALA A 164 -16.85 -8.39 -15.03
N GLN A 165 -17.68 -7.66 -15.79
CA GLN A 165 -19.09 -7.95 -16.08
C GLN A 165 -19.26 -8.54 -17.48
#